data_AF-A0A9P4M9D5-F1
#
_entry.id   AF-A0A9P4M9D5-F1
#
_cell.length_a   1.000
_cell.length_b   1.000
_cell.length_c   1.000
_cell.angle_alpha   90.00
_cell.angle_beta   90.00
_cell.angle_gamma   90.00
#
_symmetry.space_group_name_H-M   'P 1'
#
loop_
_entity.id
_entity.type
_entity.pdbx_description
1 polymer ?
#
loop_
_entity_poly.entity_id
_entity_poly.type
_entity_poly.pdbx_seq_one_letter_code
_entity_poly.pdbx_strand_id
1 'polypeptide(L)'
;MLARSQQLQDSLIRIKEVVLAQNASATEQAAQDQRYKVQNGYQPEEHNPYQDDTKSAGFAGADPKKRRGRAAPPGRCHSCNRAETPEWRRGPDGARTLCNACGLHYAKLTRKMGTNKAAVGGSNLRPKGPGSPIA
;
A
#
# COMPACT_ATOMS: atom_id res chain seq x y z
N MET A 1 4.00 10.67 61.50
CA MET A 1 3.10 11.09 60.40
C MET A 1 3.86 11.61 59.17
N LEU A 2 5.00 12.29 59.33
CA LEU A 2 5.77 12.89 58.22
C LEU A 2 6.35 11.88 57.20
N ALA A 3 6.85 10.72 57.65
CA ALA A 3 7.45 9.72 56.74
C ALA A 3 6.44 9.12 55.74
N ARG A 4 5.18 8.90 56.15
CA ARG A 4 4.12 8.43 55.23
C ARG A 4 3.75 9.49 54.20
N SER A 5 3.76 10.77 54.59
CA SER A 5 3.51 11.88 53.67
C SER A 5 4.61 11.98 52.60
N GLN A 6 5.87 11.82 53.00
CA GLN A 6 7.02 11.81 52.07
C GLN A 6 6.95 10.62 51.11
N GLN A 7 6.65 9.41 51.60
CA GLN A 7 6.47 8.25 50.73
C GLN A 7 5.36 8.44 49.69
N LEU A 8 4.25 9.08 50.08
CA LEU A 8 3.19 9.43 49.14
C LEU A 8 3.67 10.46 48.10
N GLN A 9 4.36 11.51 48.52
CA GLN A 9 4.91 12.51 47.60
C GLN A 9 5.92 11.89 46.61
N ASP A 10 6.83 11.05 47.09
CA ASP A 10 7.81 10.34 46.25
C ASP A 10 7.11 9.42 45.25
N SER A 11 6.05 8.72 45.68
CA SER A 11 5.25 7.89 44.77
C SER A 11 4.58 8.71 43.68
N LEU A 12 4.05 9.89 44.01
CA LEU A 12 3.41 10.80 43.04
C LEU A 12 4.41 11.40 42.06
N ILE A 13 5.63 11.74 42.51
CA ILE A 13 6.70 12.22 41.64
C ILE A 13 7.07 11.14 40.61
N ARG A 14 7.29 9.90 41.06
CA ARG A 14 7.59 8.78 40.17
C ARG A 14 6.47 8.52 39.16
N ILE A 15 5.22 8.55 39.60
CA ILE A 15 4.06 8.39 38.71
C ILE A 15 4.04 9.53 37.67
N LYS A 16 4.25 10.77 38.09
CA LYS A 16 4.31 11.92 37.19
C LYS A 16 5.44 11.78 36.17
N GLU A 17 6.63 11.38 36.59
CA GLU A 17 7.78 11.14 35.70
C GLU A 17 7.46 10.07 34.65
N VAL A 18 6.85 8.95 35.07
CA VAL A 18 6.43 7.88 34.15
C VAL A 18 5.42 8.40 33.12
N VAL A 19 4.41 9.16 33.55
CA VAL A 19 3.39 9.72 32.64
C VAL A 19 4.01 10.71 31.65
N LEU A 20 4.90 11.58 32.12
CA LEU A 20 5.60 12.53 31.25
C LEU A 20 6.48 11.82 30.22
N ALA A 21 7.22 10.79 30.64
CA ALA A 21 8.03 9.98 29.74
C ALA A 21 7.16 9.23 28.71
N GLN A 22 6.01 8.69 29.12
CA GLN A 22 5.04 8.07 28.21
C GLN A 22 4.51 9.07 27.19
N ASN A 23 4.09 10.26 27.62
CA ASN A 23 3.62 11.31 26.72
C ASN A 23 4.70 11.73 25.73
N ALA A 24 5.94 11.95 26.19
CA ALA A 24 7.07 12.27 25.33
C ALA A 24 7.30 11.16 24.28
N SER A 25 7.36 9.90 24.70
CA SER A 25 7.51 8.77 23.78
C SER A 25 6.37 8.68 22.75
N ALA A 26 5.13 8.96 23.16
CA ALA A 26 3.97 8.97 22.25
C ALA A 26 4.05 10.11 21.23
N THR A 27 4.51 11.30 21.64
CA THR A 27 4.73 12.42 20.71
C THR A 27 5.86 12.14 19.72
N GLU A 28 6.94 11.51 20.17
CA GLU A 28 8.05 11.12 19.30
C GLU A 28 7.61 10.04 18.30
N GLN A 29 6.81 9.06 18.73
CA GLN A 29 6.22 8.05 17.84
C GLN A 29 5.29 8.69 16.80
N ALA A 30 4.44 9.63 17.21
CA ALA A 30 3.57 10.36 16.27
C ALA A 30 4.39 11.18 15.25
N ALA A 31 5.47 11.83 15.69
CA ALA A 31 6.38 12.54 14.80
C ALA A 31 7.11 11.59 13.84
N GLN A 32 7.54 10.40 14.29
CA GLN A 32 8.14 9.38 13.43
C GLN A 32 7.14 8.85 12.39
N ASP A 33 5.89 8.59 12.78
CA ASP A 33 4.83 8.17 11.86
C ASP A 33 4.54 9.26 10.80
N GLN A 34 4.50 10.54 11.20
CA GLN A 34 4.40 11.65 10.25
C GLN A 34 5.59 11.71 9.29
N ARG A 35 6.82 11.54 9.79
CA ARG A 35 8.03 11.50 8.95
C ARG A 35 8.01 10.32 7.98
N TYR A 36 7.57 9.15 8.43
CA TYR A 36 7.41 7.98 7.57
C TYR A 36 6.34 8.21 6.48
N LYS A 37 5.20 8.81 6.81
CA LYS A 37 4.15 9.17 5.85
C LYS A 37 4.64 10.16 4.79
N VAL A 38 5.38 11.20 5.19
CA VAL A 38 5.98 12.18 4.28
C VAL A 38 7.03 11.53 3.38
N GLN A 39 7.94 10.72 3.96
CA GLN A 39 9.00 10.05 3.21
C GLN A 39 8.46 9.01 2.22
N ASN A 40 7.38 8.32 2.56
CA ASN A 40 6.82 7.24 1.74
C ASN A 40 5.66 7.70 0.84
N GLY A 41 5.37 9.01 0.78
CA GLY A 41 4.45 9.61 -0.19
C GLY A 41 2.98 9.20 -0.05
N TYR A 42 2.53 8.78 1.13
CA TYR A 42 1.11 8.48 1.35
C TYR A 42 0.36 9.79 1.60
N GLN A 43 -0.04 10.44 0.51
CA GLN A 43 -0.86 11.65 0.54
C GLN A 43 -2.20 11.31 1.24
N PRO A 44 -2.60 12.02 2.31
CA PRO A 44 -4.00 12.01 2.72
C PRO A 44 -4.75 12.66 1.56
N GLU A 45 -5.63 11.91 0.91
CA GLU A 45 -6.54 12.42 -0.11
C GLU A 45 -7.44 13.48 0.53
N GLU A 46 -7.00 14.74 0.50
CA GLU A 46 -7.87 15.89 0.68
C GLU A 46 -8.88 15.84 -0.46
N HIS A 47 -10.08 15.34 -0.14
CA HIS A 47 -11.21 15.34 -1.07
C HIS A 47 -11.51 16.79 -1.43
N ASN A 48 -11.06 17.20 -2.62
CA ASN A 48 -11.40 18.49 -3.22
C ASN A 48 -12.78 18.35 -3.89
N PRO A 49 -13.85 18.99 -3.38
CA PRO A 49 -15.20 18.79 -3.88
C PRO A 49 -15.52 19.52 -5.20
N TYR A 50 -14.52 20.12 -5.86
CA TYR A 50 -14.70 20.85 -7.12
C TYR A 50 -13.67 20.42 -8.17
N GLN A 51 -13.89 19.29 -8.84
CA GLN A 51 -13.35 19.11 -10.20
C GLN A 51 -14.28 18.25 -11.04
N ASP A 52 -15.23 18.92 -11.69
CA ASP A 52 -16.13 18.40 -12.70
C ASP A 52 -15.43 18.41 -14.08
N ASP A 53 -15.47 17.23 -14.70
CA ASP A 53 -15.43 16.87 -16.11
C ASP A 53 -14.89 17.86 -17.14
N THR A 54 -13.60 17.72 -17.49
CA THR A 54 -13.16 17.92 -18.89
C THR A 54 -12.18 16.84 -19.34
N LYS A 55 -12.78 15.71 -19.72
CA LYS A 55 -12.23 14.63 -20.53
C LYS A 55 -11.65 15.16 -21.85
N SER A 56 -10.34 15.42 -21.88
CA SER A 56 -9.62 15.71 -23.12
C SER A 56 -9.10 14.43 -23.77
N ALA A 57 -9.77 14.11 -24.89
CA ALA A 57 -9.36 13.37 -26.07
C ALA A 57 -8.02 12.58 -26.08
N GLY A 58 -8.14 11.31 -26.45
CA GLY A 58 -7.04 10.49 -26.98
C GLY A 58 -7.59 9.30 -27.75
N PHE A 59 -7.99 9.51 -29.01
CA PHE A 59 -8.44 8.48 -29.94
C PHE A 59 -7.44 8.40 -31.10
N ALA A 60 -6.48 7.47 -31.06
CA ALA A 60 -5.78 6.93 -32.22
C ALA A 60 -4.86 5.76 -31.83
N GLY A 61 -5.04 4.60 -32.47
CA GLY A 61 -3.92 3.67 -32.72
C GLY A 61 -4.02 2.23 -32.21
N ALA A 62 -4.58 1.36 -33.08
CA ALA A 62 -4.06 0.03 -33.45
C ALA A 62 -4.35 -1.25 -32.61
N ASP A 63 -4.63 -2.30 -33.40
CA ASP A 63 -4.65 -3.75 -33.17
C ASP A 63 -5.87 -4.45 -32.54
N PRO A 64 -6.70 -5.17 -33.36
CA PRO A 64 -7.70 -6.11 -32.86
C PRO A 64 -7.05 -7.45 -32.51
N LYS A 65 -6.00 -7.47 -31.69
CA LYS A 65 -5.57 -8.72 -31.06
C LYS A 65 -6.43 -8.97 -29.85
N LYS A 66 -7.59 -9.58 -30.13
CA LYS A 66 -8.52 -10.24 -29.22
C LYS A 66 -8.47 -9.60 -27.84
N ARG A 67 -9.41 -8.67 -27.59
CA ARG A 67 -10.01 -8.48 -26.27
C ARG A 67 -10.44 -9.88 -25.80
N ARG A 68 -9.49 -10.70 -25.31
CA ARG A 68 -9.76 -11.94 -24.58
C ARG A 68 -10.69 -11.43 -23.51
N GLY A 69 -11.96 -11.80 -23.66
CA GLY A 69 -13.04 -11.23 -22.90
C GLY A 69 -12.59 -11.12 -21.45
N ARG A 70 -12.94 -10.03 -20.80
CA ARG A 70 -12.86 -9.96 -19.34
C ARG A 70 -13.63 -11.18 -18.84
N ALA A 71 -12.95 -12.30 -18.67
CA ALA A 71 -13.53 -13.51 -18.15
C ALA A 71 -14.13 -13.05 -16.82
N ALA A 72 -15.42 -13.34 -16.64
CA ALA A 72 -16.07 -13.10 -15.37
C ALA A 72 -15.16 -13.73 -14.31
N PRO A 73 -14.82 -12.98 -13.24
CA PRO A 73 -14.02 -13.54 -12.17
C PRO A 73 -14.67 -14.86 -11.71
N PRO A 74 -13.87 -15.92 -11.48
CA PRO A 74 -14.39 -17.09 -10.79
C PRO A 74 -14.88 -16.56 -9.45
N GLY A 75 -16.17 -16.71 -9.14
CA GLY A 75 -16.79 -16.06 -7.98
C GLY A 75 -16.18 -16.45 -6.61
N ARG A 76 -15.10 -17.24 -6.59
CA ARG A 76 -14.28 -17.65 -5.44
C ARG A 76 -12.80 -17.75 -5.84
N CYS A 77 -11.91 -17.37 -4.92
CA CYS A 77 -10.46 -17.54 -5.05
C CYS A 77 -10.08 -19.03 -5.09
N HIS A 78 -9.27 -19.46 -6.05
CA HIS A 78 -8.86 -20.87 -6.16
C HIS A 78 -7.96 -21.36 -5.02
N SER A 79 -7.27 -20.45 -4.32
CA SER A 79 -6.34 -20.80 -3.23
C SER A 79 -7.00 -20.82 -1.86
N CYS A 80 -7.91 -19.87 -1.58
CA CYS A 80 -8.51 -19.71 -0.25
C CYS A 80 -10.04 -19.71 -0.25
N ASN A 81 -10.68 -19.95 -1.40
CA ASN A 81 -12.13 -20.04 -1.60
C ASN A 81 -12.96 -18.81 -1.20
N ARG A 82 -12.32 -17.70 -0.83
CA ARG A 82 -13.00 -16.45 -0.51
C ARG A 82 -13.70 -15.87 -1.75
N ALA A 83 -14.97 -15.54 -1.60
CA ALA A 83 -15.81 -14.98 -2.66
C ALA A 83 -15.68 -13.46 -2.81
N GLU A 84 -15.37 -12.75 -1.72
CA GLU A 84 -15.26 -11.30 -1.70
C GLU A 84 -13.79 -10.86 -1.63
N THR A 85 -13.39 -10.00 -2.57
CA THR A 85 -12.04 -9.43 -2.62
C THR A 85 -12.11 -8.07 -3.31
N PRO A 86 -11.33 -7.07 -2.86
CA PRO A 86 -11.33 -5.75 -3.49
C PRO A 86 -10.76 -5.78 -4.93
N GLU A 87 -9.90 -6.76 -5.24
CA GLU A 87 -9.34 -6.94 -6.59
C GLU A 87 -9.07 -8.43 -6.86
N TRP A 88 -9.28 -8.84 -8.11
CA TRP A 88 -8.99 -10.20 -8.59
C TRP A 88 -7.68 -10.24 -9.37
N ARG A 89 -6.72 -11.03 -8.88
CA ARG A 89 -5.37 -11.15 -9.46
C ARG A 89 -5.21 -12.42 -10.29
N ARG A 90 -4.18 -12.44 -11.14
CA ARG A 90 -3.76 -13.61 -11.93
C ARG A 90 -3.16 -14.69 -11.02
N GLY A 91 -3.53 -15.94 -11.29
CA GLY A 91 -2.99 -17.13 -10.63
C GLY A 91 -2.46 -18.17 -11.62
N PRO A 92 -2.15 -19.39 -11.15
CA PRO A 92 -1.63 -20.47 -12.01
C PRO A 92 -2.61 -20.86 -13.13
N ASP A 93 -3.90 -20.84 -12.82
CA ASP A 93 -4.97 -21.22 -13.75
C ASP A 93 -5.38 -20.10 -14.74
N GLY A 94 -4.73 -18.93 -14.65
CA GLY A 94 -4.93 -17.82 -15.59
C GLY A 94 -5.41 -16.51 -14.96
N ALA A 95 -6.17 -15.74 -15.74
CA ALA A 95 -6.59 -14.39 -15.36
C ALA A 95 -7.66 -14.40 -14.26
N ARG A 96 -7.48 -13.54 -13.25
CA ARG A 96 -8.45 -13.26 -12.18
C ARG A 96 -8.83 -14.46 -11.30
N THR A 97 -7.99 -15.47 -11.16
CA THR A 97 -8.31 -16.70 -10.42
C THR A 97 -8.03 -16.63 -8.92
N LEU A 98 -7.32 -15.59 -8.46
CA LEU A 98 -6.93 -15.42 -7.07
C LEU A 98 -7.45 -14.10 -6.49
N CYS A 99 -7.73 -14.09 -5.19
CA CYS A 99 -7.98 -12.84 -4.47
C CYS A 99 -6.71 -11.98 -4.36
N ASN A 100 -6.86 -10.78 -3.82
CA ASN A 100 -5.75 -9.83 -3.69
C ASN A 100 -4.57 -10.42 -2.88
N ALA A 101 -4.84 -11.03 -1.73
CA ALA A 101 -3.80 -11.60 -0.87
C ALA A 101 -3.07 -12.80 -1.53
N CYS A 102 -3.82 -13.78 -2.03
CA CYS A 102 -3.26 -14.97 -2.67
C CYS A 102 -2.48 -14.62 -3.95
N GLY A 103 -2.99 -13.69 -4.76
CA GLY A 103 -2.32 -13.27 -5.99
C GLY A 103 -1.01 -12.53 -5.75
N LEU A 104 -0.90 -11.73 -4.68
CA LEU A 104 0.36 -11.09 -4.29
C LEU A 104 1.39 -12.12 -3.84
N HIS A 105 0.97 -13.12 -3.07
CA HIS A 105 1.84 -14.22 -2.66
C HIS A 105 2.35 -15.02 -3.86
N TYR A 106 1.44 -15.39 -4.77
CA TYR A 106 1.78 -16.09 -6.01
C TYR A 106 2.76 -15.29 -6.88
N ALA A 107 2.56 -13.99 -7.05
CA ALA A 107 3.47 -13.12 -7.80
C ALA A 107 4.87 -12.99 -7.15
N LYS A 108 4.97 -13.08 -5.82
CA LYS A 108 6.27 -13.15 -5.13
C LYS A 108 6.95 -14.50 -5.37
N LEU A 109 6.19 -15.60 -5.31
CA LEU A 109 6.71 -16.95 -5.53
C LEU A 109 7.21 -17.14 -6.98
N THR A 110 6.43 -16.72 -7.98
CA THR A 110 6.79 -16.88 -9.40
C THR A 110 8.00 -16.03 -9.80
N ARG A 111 8.15 -14.82 -9.24
CA ARG A 111 9.38 -14.01 -9.43
C ARG A 111 10.64 -14.69 -8.91
N LYS A 112 10.51 -15.47 -7.84
CA LYS A 112 11.64 -16.19 -7.20
C LYS A 112 11.99 -17.49 -7.94
N MET A 113 11.04 -18.06 -8.68
CA MET A 113 11.14 -19.35 -9.37
C MET A 113 11.41 -19.23 -10.89
N GLY A 114 11.66 -18.03 -11.43
CA GLY A 114 12.06 -17.82 -12.84
C GLY A 114 11.06 -18.31 -13.90
N THR A 115 9.85 -18.69 -13.50
CA THR A 115 8.83 -19.23 -14.40
C THR A 115 8.14 -18.08 -15.12
N ASN A 116 8.70 -17.72 -16.27
CA ASN A 116 8.22 -16.70 -17.19
C ASN A 116 6.85 -17.07 -17.79
N LYS A 117 5.78 -16.80 -17.04
CA LYS A 117 4.40 -16.83 -17.55
C LYS A 117 3.54 -15.76 -16.85
N ALA A 118 3.86 -14.49 -17.07
CA ALA A 118 2.91 -13.35 -17.11
C ALA A 118 3.63 -11.99 -16.91
N ALA A 119 4.37 -11.53 -17.91
CA ALA A 119 4.74 -10.12 -18.04
C ALA A 119 3.99 -9.50 -19.22
N VAL A 120 2.65 -9.45 -19.13
CA VAL A 120 1.83 -8.56 -19.97
C VAL A 120 0.76 -7.95 -19.06
N GLY A 121 1.10 -6.81 -18.46
CA GLY A 121 0.21 -6.07 -17.58
C GLY A 121 0.90 -4.99 -16.75
N GLY A 122 1.52 -4.02 -17.43
CA GLY A 122 1.72 -2.65 -16.94
C GLY A 122 2.64 -2.46 -15.72
N SER A 123 3.92 -2.28 -15.96
CA SER A 123 4.76 -1.42 -15.11
C SER A 123 5.50 -0.47 -16.03
N ASN A 124 5.05 0.79 -16.10
CA ASN A 124 5.83 1.89 -16.68
C ASN A 124 7.02 2.21 -15.75
N LEU A 125 7.91 1.24 -15.51
CA LEU A 125 9.22 1.53 -14.94
C LEU A 125 10.11 1.94 -16.10
N ARG A 126 9.97 3.21 -16.53
CA ARG A 126 10.94 3.84 -17.41
C ARG A 126 12.24 3.99 -16.59
N PRO A 127 13.36 3.37 -16.97
CA PRO A 127 14.63 3.68 -16.32
C PRO A 127 15.02 5.11 -16.72
N LYS A 128 15.23 5.99 -15.73
CA LYS A 128 15.89 7.29 -15.94
C LYS A 128 17.35 7.00 -16.31
N GLY A 129 17.68 7.13 -17.60
CA GLY A 129 19.06 7.18 -18.06
C GLY A 129 19.77 8.47 -17.59
N PRO A 130 21.11 8.46 -17.50
CA PRO A 130 21.90 9.59 -17.03
C PRO A 130 21.89 10.71 -18.07
N GLY A 131 21.86 11.95 -17.58
CA GLY A 131 21.77 13.14 -18.40
C GLY A 131 22.96 13.35 -19.34
N SER A 132 22.67 13.93 -20.50
CA SER A 132 23.66 14.60 -21.35
C SER A 132 23.39 16.11 -21.31
N PRO A 133 24.44 16.96 -21.28
CA PRO A 133 24.28 18.40 -21.27
C PRO A 133 23.92 18.87 -22.69
N ILE A 134 22.99 19.83 -22.79
CA ILE A 134 22.78 20.58 -24.03
C ILE A 134 23.65 21.84 -23.94
N ALA A 135 24.33 22.09 -25.06
CA ALA A 135 25.23 23.19 -25.35
C ALA A 135 24.60 24.58 -25.18
#